data_AF-A0A6G3XRR4-F1
#
_entry.id   AF-A0A6G3XRR4-F1
#
_cell.length_a   1.000
_cell.length_b   1.000
_cell.length_c   1.000
_cell.angle_alpha   90.00
_cell.angle_beta   90.00
_cell.angle_gamma   90.00
#
_symmetry.space_group_name_H-M   'P 1'
#
loop_
_entity.id
_entity.type
_entity.pdbx_description
1 polymer ?
#
loop_
_entity_poly.entity_id
_entity_poly.type
_entity_poly.pdbx_seq_one_letter_code
_entity_poly.pdbx_strand_id
1 'polypeptide(L)'
;LYLRPFMIATEVGLGVKPANEYLFLVIASPAGAYFPGGVKPVSIWLSENRVRAVPGGMGDAKTGGNYAASLLAQAEAAAHGCAQV
;
A
#
# COMPACT_ATOMS: atom_id res chain seq x y z
N LEU A 1 10.72 5.27 -15.81
CA LEU A 1 11.53 4.93 -14.61
C LEU A 1 10.69 5.22 -13.38
N TYR A 2 10.47 4.22 -12.52
CA TYR A 2 9.75 4.38 -11.26
C TYR A 2 10.76 4.63 -10.13
N LEU A 3 10.59 5.73 -9.40
CA LEU A 3 11.38 6.05 -8.22
C LEU A 3 10.56 5.76 -6.96
N ARG A 4 11.17 5.11 -5.98
CA ARG A 4 10.56 4.78 -4.69
C ARG A 4 11.39 5.36 -3.56
N PRO A 5 11.19 6.63 -3.20
CA PRO A 5 11.62 7.15 -1.93
C PRO A 5 10.85 6.46 -0.80
N PHE A 6 11.54 6.10 0.28
CA PHE A 6 10.93 5.60 1.50
C PHE A 6 11.80 5.91 2.72
N MET A 7 11.19 5.84 3.89
CA MET A 7 11.86 6.05 5.17
C MET A 7 11.44 4.96 6.14
N ILE A 8 12.39 4.50 6.96
CA ILE A 8 12.15 3.56 8.06
C ILE A 8 12.80 4.09 9.34
N ALA A 9 12.20 3.81 10.49
CA ALA A 9 12.84 4.00 11.79
C ALA A 9 13.89 2.91 12.01
N THR A 10 15.08 3.30 12.50
CA THR A 10 16.21 2.38 12.72
C THR A 10 16.80 2.44 14.12
N GLU A 11 16.19 3.23 15.02
CA GLU A 11 16.64 3.33 16.41
C GLU A 11 16.62 1.97 17.10
N VAL A 12 17.72 1.62 17.77
CA VAL A 12 17.82 0.41 18.58
C VAL A 12 16.98 0.56 19.84
N GLY A 13 15.92 -0.23 19.96
CA GLY A 13 15.08 -0.27 21.15
C GLY A 13 13.77 -1.00 20.90
N LEU A 14 13.14 -1.49 21.97
CA LEU A 14 11.83 -2.17 21.93
C LEU A 14 10.67 -1.27 22.38
N GLY A 15 10.97 -0.06 22.87
CA GLY A 15 9.96 0.88 23.35
C GLY A 15 9.10 1.42 22.22
N VAL A 16 7.79 1.49 22.43
CA VAL A 16 6.85 2.06 21.45
C VAL A 16 6.81 3.57 21.62
N LYS A 17 7.61 4.26 20.81
CA LYS A 17 7.70 5.73 20.77
C LYS A 17 8.14 6.20 19.37
N PRO A 18 7.99 7.49 19.03
CA PRO A 18 8.68 8.07 17.89
C PRO A 18 10.18 7.79 17.97
N ALA A 19 10.77 7.39 16.84
CA ALA A 19 12.19 7.09 16.80
C ALA A 19 13.05 8.36 16.80
N ASN A 20 14.29 8.25 17.26
CA ASN A 20 15.32 9.30 17.17
C ASN A 20 16.25 9.09 15.96
N GLU A 21 16.25 7.90 15.37
CA GLU A 21 17.07 7.54 14.21
C GLU A 21 16.19 6.98 13.08
N TYR A 22 16.45 7.48 11.87
CA TYR A 22 15.73 7.11 10.66
C TYR A 22 16.70 6.92 9.51
N LEU A 23 16.33 6.02 8.60
CA LEU A 23 17.03 5.80 7.34
C LEU A 23 16.11 6.18 6.18
N PHE A 24 16.53 7.16 5.39
CA PHE A 24 15.89 7.54 4.13
C PHE A 24 16.64 6.94 2.94
N LEU A 25 15.92 6.29 2.03
CA LEU A 25 16.48 5.64 0.86
C LEU A 25 15.63 5.94 -0.37
N VAL A 26 16.27 5.92 -1.54
CA VAL A 26 15.61 5.98 -2.84
C VAL A 26 16.09 4.81 -3.67
N ILE A 27 15.15 4.00 -4.16
CA ILE A 27 15.43 2.96 -5.15
C ILE A 27 14.73 3.29 -6.47
N ALA A 28 15.22 2.73 -7.56
CA ALA A 28 14.66 2.92 -8.89
C ALA A 28 14.39 1.58 -9.57
N SER A 29 13.31 1.50 -10.35
CA SER A 29 12.96 0.34 -11.16
C SER A 29 12.52 0.80 -12.56
N PRO A 30 12.92 0.15 -13.65
CA PRO A 30 12.28 0.39 -14.95
C PRO A 30 10.78 0.10 -14.84
N ALA A 31 9.98 0.86 -15.57
CA ALA A 31 8.53 0.70 -15.62
C ALA A 31 8.08 0.76 -17.08
N GLY A 32 7.35 -0.28 -17.51
CA GLY A 32 6.77 -0.36 -18.85
C GLY A 32 5.47 0.43 -18.97
N ALA A 33 4.87 0.38 -20.17
CA ALA A 33 3.53 0.90 -20.39
C ALA A 33 2.50 0.08 -19.61
N TYR A 34 1.59 0.75 -18.88
CA TYR A 34 0.50 0.09 -18.15
C TYR A 34 -0.56 -0.49 -19.10
N PHE A 35 -0.77 0.13 -20.26
CA PHE A 35 -1.80 -0.23 -21.24
C PHE A 35 -1.23 -0.36 -22.66
N PRO A 36 -0.28 -1.28 -22.90
CA PRO A 36 0.37 -1.38 -24.21
C PRO A 36 -0.60 -1.75 -25.35
N GLY A 37 -1.76 -2.34 -25.03
CA GLY A 37 -2.83 -2.69 -25.97
C GLY A 37 -4.14 -1.92 -25.74
N GLY A 38 -4.10 -0.75 -25.09
CA GLY A 38 -5.28 0.06 -24.75
C GLY A 38 -5.84 -0.19 -23.34
N VAL A 39 -6.67 0.74 -22.87
CA VAL A 39 -7.26 0.72 -21.52
C VAL A 39 -8.28 -0.42 -21.42
N LYS A 40 -8.16 -1.25 -20.39
CA LYS A 40 -9.13 -2.30 -20.06
C LYS A 40 -9.85 -1.97 -18.75
N PRO A 41 -11.17 -2.13 -18.68
CA PRO A 41 -11.90 -1.96 -17.42
C PRO A 41 -11.48 -3.03 -16.41
N VAL A 42 -11.65 -2.71 -15.13
CA VAL A 42 -11.40 -3.63 -14.01
C VAL A 42 -12.70 -3.93 -13.28
N SER A 43 -12.88 -5.17 -12.85
CA SER A 43 -13.95 -5.57 -11.94
C SER A 43 -13.58 -5.22 -10.49
N ILE A 44 -14.56 -4.74 -9.72
CA ILE A 44 -14.38 -4.27 -8.34
C ILE A 44 -15.24 -5.12 -7.42
N TRP A 45 -14.62 -5.64 -6.35
CA TRP A 45 -15.33 -6.26 -5.23
C TRP A 45 -15.63 -5.22 -4.17
N LEU A 46 -16.89 -5.13 -3.72
CA LEU A 46 -17.25 -4.23 -2.63
C LEU A 46 -17.04 -4.94 -1.29
N SER A 47 -15.95 -4.58 -0.61
CA SER A 47 -15.66 -5.10 0.72
C SER A 47 -16.59 -4.49 1.78
N GLU A 48 -17.47 -5.31 2.36
CA GLU A 48 -18.38 -4.90 3.44
C GLU A 48 -17.79 -5.12 4.84
N ASN A 49 -16.86 -6.08 4.98
CA ASN A 49 -16.34 -6.53 6.28
C ASN A 49 -14.96 -5.96 6.62
N ARG A 50 -14.35 -5.18 5.71
CA ARG A 50 -13.04 -4.57 5.89
C ARG A 50 -13.07 -3.13 5.44
N VAL A 51 -12.45 -2.25 6.22
CA VAL A 51 -12.41 -0.82 5.97
C VAL A 51 -10.97 -0.40 5.71
N ARG A 52 -10.73 0.37 4.64
CA ARG A 52 -9.40 0.84 4.25
C ARG A 52 -8.79 1.81 5.26
N ALA A 53 -9.61 2.71 5.78
CA ALA A 53 -9.21 3.77 6.70
C ALA A 53 -10.43 4.32 7.45
N VAL A 54 -10.19 4.93 8.61
CA VAL A 54 -11.22 5.54 9.45
C VAL A 54 -10.87 7.00 9.75
N PRO A 55 -11.86 7.87 10.05
CA PRO A 55 -11.60 9.23 10.54
C PRO A 55 -10.65 9.23 11.75
N GLY A 56 -9.64 10.09 11.74
CA GLY A 56 -8.59 10.13 12.77
C GLY A 56 -7.53 9.02 12.66
N GLY A 57 -7.65 8.10 11.69
CA GLY A 57 -6.63 7.12 11.36
C GLY A 57 -5.53 7.69 10.44
N MET A 58 -4.69 6.80 9.89
CA MET A 58 -3.56 7.16 9.01
C MET A 58 -3.92 7.14 7.51
N GLY A 59 -5.20 7.17 7.15
CA GLY A 59 -5.68 6.83 5.80
C GLY A 59 -5.28 7.79 4.68
N ASP A 60 -4.85 8.99 5.05
CA ASP A 60 -4.35 10.08 4.22
C ASP A 60 -2.81 10.07 4.06
N ALA A 61 -2.10 9.25 4.85
CA ALA A 61 -0.65 9.08 4.78
C ALA A 61 -0.24 7.81 4.01
N LYS A 62 0.92 7.86 3.35
CA LYS A 62 1.47 6.71 2.61
C LYS A 62 2.29 5.79 3.51
N THR A 63 1.67 5.28 4.58
CA THR A 63 2.31 4.38 5.55
C THR A 63 2.21 2.93 5.12
N GLY A 64 3.22 2.12 5.45
CA GLY A 64 3.22 0.68 5.12
C GLY A 64 2.03 -0.07 5.74
N GLY A 65 1.58 0.34 6.93
CA GLY A 65 0.46 -0.29 7.64
C GLY A 65 -0.85 -0.27 6.86
N ASN A 66 -1.15 0.83 6.16
CA ASN A 66 -2.36 0.95 5.35
C ASN A 66 -2.43 -0.10 4.23
N TYR A 67 -1.28 -0.37 3.59
CA TYR A 67 -1.18 -1.34 2.49
C TYR A 67 -1.13 -2.78 3.00
N ALA A 68 -0.47 -3.03 4.12
CA ALA A 68 -0.46 -4.36 4.74
C ALA A 68 -1.89 -4.79 5.14
N ALA A 69 -2.67 -3.87 5.73
CA ALA A 69 -4.04 -4.12 6.13
C ALA A 69 -5.00 -4.42 4.95
N SER A 70 -4.71 -3.92 3.73
CA SER A 70 -5.57 -4.12 2.56
C SER A 70 -5.39 -5.48 1.87
N LEU A 71 -4.31 -6.24 2.18
CA LEU A 71 -3.97 -7.47 1.45
C LEU A 71 -5.07 -8.54 1.52
N LEU A 72 -5.72 -8.69 2.68
CA LEU A 72 -6.79 -9.68 2.84
C LEU A 72 -8.05 -9.31 2.04
N ALA A 73 -8.39 -8.03 1.94
CA ALA A 73 -9.52 -7.56 1.13
C ALA A 73 -9.27 -7.79 -0.37
N GLN A 74 -8.03 -7.57 -0.81
CA GLN A 74 -7.63 -7.84 -2.20
C GLN A 74 -7.66 -9.34 -2.52
N ALA A 75 -7.27 -10.20 -1.57
CA ALA A 75 -7.35 -11.65 -1.74
C ALA A 75 -8.80 -12.13 -1.84
N GLU A 76 -9.70 -11.55 -1.06
CA GLU A 76 -11.14 -11.81 -1.13
C GLU A 76 -11.71 -11.38 -2.50
N ALA A 77 -11.38 -10.18 -2.98
CA ALA A 77 -11.78 -9.74 -4.31
C ALA A 77 -11.35 -10.71 -5.41
N ALA A 78 -10.10 -11.19 -5.35
CA ALA A 78 -9.60 -12.19 -6.29
C ALA A 78 -10.37 -13.51 -6.21
N ALA A 79 -10.72 -13.98 -5.01
CA ALA A 79 -11.55 -15.17 -4.82
C ALA A 79 -12.98 -15.00 -5.39
N HIS A 80 -13.49 -13.77 -5.43
CA HIS A 80 -14.76 -13.40 -6.07
C HIS A 80 -14.62 -13.02 -7.56
N GLY A 81 -13.49 -13.30 -8.20
CA GLY A 81 -13.27 -13.02 -9.62
C GLY A 81 -13.16 -11.53 -9.97
N CYS A 82 -12.91 -10.68 -8.96
CA CYS A 82 -12.72 -9.25 -9.13
C CYS A 82 -11.23 -8.91 -9.17
N ALA A 83 -10.87 -7.95 -10.01
CA ALA A 83 -9.47 -7.54 -10.18
C ALA A 83 -8.98 -6.68 -9.00
N GLN A 84 -9.85 -5.90 -8.38
CA GLN A 84 -9.54 -4.96 -7.29
C GLN A 84 -10.64 -4.97 -6.23
N VAL A 85 -10.35 -4.38 -5.07
CA VAL A 85 -11.24 -4.17 -3.93
C VAL A 85 -11.37 -2.68 -3.60
#